data_AF-A0A3D4ZP61-F1
#
_entry.id   AF-A0A3D4ZP61-F1
#
_cell.length_a   1.000
_cell.length_b   1.000
_cell.length_c   1.000
_cell.angle_alpha   90.00
_cell.angle_beta   90.00
_cell.angle_gamma   90.00
#
_symmetry.space_group_name_H-M   'P 1'
#
loop_
_entity.id
_entity.type
_entity.pdbx_description
1 polymer ?
#
loop_
_entity_poly.entity_id
_entity_poly.type
_entity_poly.pdbx_seq_one_letter_code
_entity_poly.pdbx_strand_id
1 'polypeptide(L)'
;MDKVERAKQIYKAMQFQSAALPDEQAAQVPAVFPAWDAAGAYEAGDRVRYADVLYKCLTAHTAQESWTPDVSPSLWAKVLIPDPSVIPEWEQPGSTNGYSKGDKVTHSGKTWESLADNNVWEPGAIGTESLWKEVA
;
A
#
# COMPACT_ATOMS: atom_id res chain seq x y z
N MET A 1 29.06 15.90 13.33
CA MET A 1 28.09 15.00 12.66
C MET A 1 27.83 15.55 11.27
N ASP A 2 28.09 14.74 10.25
CA ASP A 2 27.92 15.16 8.85
C ASP A 2 26.42 15.31 8.48
N LYS A 3 26.13 16.13 7.47
CA LYS A 3 24.77 16.41 6.99
C LYS A 3 24.06 15.15 6.49
N VAL A 4 24.77 14.20 5.88
CA VAL A 4 24.21 12.92 5.43
C VAL A 4 23.85 12.05 6.63
N GLU A 5 24.72 11.99 7.63
CA GLU A 5 24.46 11.26 8.87
C GLU A 5 23.25 11.85 9.64
N ARG A 6 23.11 13.18 9.62
CA ARG A 6 21.96 13.88 10.23
C ARG A 6 20.67 13.64 9.45
N ALA A 7 20.73 13.58 8.12
CA ALA A 7 19.59 13.23 7.27
C ALA A 7 19.12 11.79 7.51
N LYS A 8 20.05 10.83 7.65
CA LYS A 8 19.72 9.44 8.02
C LYS A 8 19.04 9.34 9.39
N GLN A 9 19.50 10.12 10.38
CA GLN A 9 18.85 10.13 11.70
C GLN A 9 17.45 10.75 11.68
N ILE A 10 17.26 11.83 10.93
CA ILE A 10 15.94 12.45 10.74
C ILE A 10 15.01 11.47 10.02
N TYR A 11 15.49 10.82 8.97
CA TYR A 11 14.74 9.80 8.23
C TYR A 11 14.33 8.63 9.13
N LYS A 12 15.25 8.12 9.95
CA LYS A 12 14.96 7.03 10.90
C LYS A 12 13.99 7.46 12.01
N ALA A 13 14.06 8.70 12.47
CA ALA A 13 13.08 9.25 13.43
C ALA A 13 11.69 9.42 12.81
N MET A 14 11.60 9.85 11.55
CA MET A 14 10.34 9.91 10.79
C MET A 14 9.77 8.51 10.56
N GLN A 15 10.61 7.49 10.32
CA GLN A 15 10.20 6.08 10.26
C GLN A 15 9.53 5.61 11.55
N PHE A 16 10.15 5.86 12.70
CA PHE A 16 9.59 5.50 14.01
C PHE A 16 8.25 6.19 14.30
N GLN A 17 8.07 7.44 13.84
CA GLN A 17 6.78 8.13 13.94
C GLN A 17 5.74 7.67 12.91
N SER A 18 6.19 7.25 11.72
CA SER A 18 5.31 6.77 10.65
C SER A 18 4.61 5.44 10.95
N ALA A 19 5.21 4.61 11.82
CA ALA A 19 4.62 3.35 12.25
C ALA A 19 3.28 3.52 12.99
N ALA A 20 3.02 4.70 13.55
CA ALA A 20 1.78 5.03 14.24
C ALA A 20 0.83 5.92 13.41
N LEU A 21 1.18 6.24 12.16
CA LEU A 21 0.34 7.08 11.32
C LEU A 21 -0.87 6.28 10.80
N PRO A 22 -2.08 6.84 10.88
CA PRO A 22 -3.22 6.39 10.10
C PRO A 22 -2.84 6.26 8.62
N ASP A 23 -3.43 5.27 7.95
CA ASP A 23 -3.12 4.90 6.56
C ASP A 23 -3.08 6.10 5.60
N GLU A 24 -3.99 7.05 5.78
CA GLU A 24 -4.10 8.29 5.01
C GLU A 24 -2.85 9.21 5.11
N GLN A 25 -2.20 9.26 6.28
CA GLN A 25 -1.01 10.09 6.51
C GLN A 25 0.28 9.36 6.10
N ALA A 26 0.29 8.04 6.25
CA ALA A 26 1.43 7.21 5.90
C ALA A 26 1.68 7.21 4.37
N ALA A 27 0.60 7.33 3.60
CA ALA A 27 0.64 7.36 2.14
C ALA A 27 1.14 8.71 1.56
N GLN A 28 1.26 9.78 2.35
CA GLN A 28 1.82 11.07 1.87
C GLN A 28 3.35 11.09 1.75
N VAL A 29 4.05 10.10 2.34
CA VAL A 29 5.52 10.06 2.29
C VAL A 29 6.02 8.64 2.03
N PRO A 30 5.72 8.01 0.87
CA PRO A 30 6.07 6.61 0.62
C PRO A 30 7.59 6.35 0.72
N ALA A 31 8.41 7.37 0.49
CA ALA A 31 9.85 7.32 0.69
C ALA A 31 10.28 7.02 2.14
N VAL A 32 9.44 7.27 3.15
CA VAL A 32 9.78 6.96 4.55
C VAL A 32 9.74 5.47 4.84
N PHE A 33 9.02 4.65 4.07
CA PHE A 33 8.99 3.22 4.35
C PHE A 33 10.33 2.56 4.00
N PRO A 34 10.84 1.67 4.87
CA PRO A 34 12.08 0.95 4.61
C PRO A 34 11.96 0.09 3.36
N ALA A 35 13.07 -0.08 2.62
CA ALA A 35 13.13 -1.13 1.62
C ALA A 35 13.07 -2.50 2.32
N TRP A 36 12.46 -3.49 1.68
CA TRP A 36 12.45 -4.85 2.19
C TRP A 36 13.89 -5.37 2.33
N ASP A 37 14.17 -5.92 3.50
CA ASP A 37 15.43 -6.53 3.91
C ASP A 37 15.23 -8.04 4.13
N ALA A 38 16.06 -8.86 3.46
CA ALA A 38 16.06 -10.32 3.57
C ALA A 38 16.50 -10.83 4.96
N ALA A 39 17.11 -9.98 5.78
CA ALA A 39 17.46 -10.26 7.17
C ALA A 39 16.47 -9.65 8.19
N GLY A 40 15.40 -9.00 7.70
CA GLY A 40 14.42 -8.31 8.55
C GLY A 40 13.50 -9.24 9.32
N ALA A 41 12.89 -8.72 10.38
CA ALA A 41 11.73 -9.30 11.03
C ALA A 41 10.58 -8.31 10.92
N TYR A 42 9.41 -8.79 10.51
CA TYR A 42 8.24 -7.98 10.23
C TYR A 42 7.07 -8.43 11.08
N GLU A 43 6.33 -7.47 11.61
CA GLU A 43 5.06 -7.67 12.29
C GLU A 43 3.89 -7.48 11.32
N ALA A 44 2.73 -8.02 11.66
CA ALA A 44 1.53 -7.78 10.86
C ALA A 44 1.18 -6.28 10.86
N GLY A 45 0.99 -5.70 9.68
CA GLY A 45 0.75 -4.27 9.48
C GLY A 45 1.97 -3.46 9.05
N ASP A 46 3.19 -4.00 9.20
CA ASP A 46 4.40 -3.32 8.74
C ASP A 46 4.36 -3.02 7.24
N ARG A 47 5.00 -1.92 6.82
CA ARG A 47 5.04 -1.51 5.42
C ARG A 47 6.48 -1.43 4.91
N VAL A 48 6.72 -2.03 3.75
CA VAL A 48 8.04 -2.06 3.11
C VAL A 48 7.93 -1.74 1.63
N ARG A 49 9.00 -1.19 1.06
CA ARG A 49 9.15 -1.01 -0.38
C ARG A 49 9.93 -2.15 -1.00
N TYR A 50 9.42 -2.69 -2.10
CA TYR A 50 10.12 -3.68 -2.91
C TYR A 50 9.86 -3.39 -4.38
N ALA A 51 10.92 -3.25 -5.18
CA ALA A 51 10.85 -2.86 -6.60
C ALA A 51 9.95 -1.62 -6.85
N ASP A 52 10.12 -0.57 -6.04
CA ASP A 52 9.33 0.68 -6.06
C ASP A 52 7.82 0.55 -5.76
N VAL A 53 7.36 -0.63 -5.33
CA VAL A 53 5.99 -0.89 -4.89
C VAL A 53 5.94 -1.00 -3.37
N LEU A 54 4.88 -0.44 -2.77
CA LEU A 54 4.64 -0.52 -1.33
C LEU A 54 3.83 -1.79 -1.00
N TYR A 55 4.30 -2.54 -0.01
CA TYR A 55 3.65 -3.75 0.49
C TYR A 55 3.38 -3.63 1.99
N LYS A 56 2.29 -4.24 2.44
CA LYS A 56 1.90 -4.40 3.83
C LYS A 56 2.09 -5.86 4.25
N CYS A 57 2.77 -6.09 5.36
CA CYS A 57 2.92 -7.40 5.98
C CYS A 57 1.55 -7.86 6.52
N LEU A 58 1.14 -9.08 6.17
CA LEU A 58 -0.13 -9.69 6.57
C LEU A 58 0.01 -10.53 7.83
N THR A 59 1.13 -11.24 7.96
CA THR A 59 1.41 -12.15 9.07
C THR A 59 2.83 -11.94 9.56
N ALA A 60 3.02 -11.83 10.88
CA ALA A 60 4.34 -11.63 11.46
C ALA A 60 5.30 -12.78 11.08
N HIS A 61 6.50 -12.44 10.61
CA HIS A 61 7.49 -13.41 10.16
C HIS A 61 8.91 -12.84 10.15
N THR A 62 9.90 -13.73 10.15
CA THR A 62 11.28 -13.39 9.77
C THR A 62 11.41 -13.54 8.26
N ALA A 63 12.06 -12.56 7.62
CA ALA A 63 12.30 -12.54 6.19
C ALA A 63 13.12 -13.76 5.73
N GLN A 64 12.87 -14.20 4.51
CA GLN A 64 13.67 -15.19 3.80
C GLN A 64 13.85 -14.72 2.36
N GLU A 65 14.97 -15.06 1.72
CA GLU A 65 15.27 -14.63 0.35
C GLU A 65 14.20 -15.08 -0.67
N SER A 66 13.55 -16.22 -0.43
CA SER A 66 12.45 -16.72 -1.26
C SER A 66 11.08 -16.15 -0.91
N TRP A 67 10.99 -15.33 0.15
CA TRP A 67 9.75 -14.73 0.65
C TRP A 67 9.66 -13.24 0.32
N THR A 68 10.02 -12.88 -0.92
CA THR A 68 9.94 -11.49 -1.37
C THR A 68 8.47 -11.04 -1.46
N PRO A 69 8.18 -9.73 -1.27
CA PRO A 69 6.80 -9.24 -1.21
C PRO A 69 5.95 -9.48 -2.45
N ASP A 70 6.57 -9.55 -3.63
CA ASP A 70 5.91 -9.78 -4.91
C ASP A 70 5.49 -11.24 -5.15
N VAL A 71 6.20 -12.21 -4.54
CA VAL A 71 5.94 -13.65 -4.76
C VAL A 71 5.28 -14.35 -3.58
N SER A 72 5.09 -13.64 -2.46
CA SER A 72 4.57 -14.21 -1.20
C SER A 72 3.25 -13.57 -0.75
N PRO A 73 2.14 -13.76 -1.50
CA PRO A 73 0.86 -13.09 -1.25
C PRO A 73 0.17 -13.50 0.06
N SER A 74 0.59 -14.59 0.70
CA SER A 74 0.15 -14.97 2.04
C SER A 74 0.83 -14.17 3.15
N LEU A 75 2.01 -13.60 2.87
CA LEU A 75 2.79 -12.81 3.81
C LEU A 75 2.68 -11.31 3.54
N TRP A 76 2.45 -10.93 2.28
CA TRP A 76 2.47 -9.55 1.84
C TRP A 76 1.25 -9.20 0.98
N ALA A 77 0.69 -8.02 1.23
CA ALA A 77 -0.35 -7.41 0.42
C ALA A 77 0.18 -6.14 -0.25
N LYS A 78 0.09 -6.08 -1.58
CA LYS A 78 0.42 -4.86 -2.33
C LYS A 78 -0.54 -3.74 -1.95
N VAL A 79 -0.02 -2.54 -1.66
CA VAL A 79 -0.81 -1.34 -1.45
C VAL A 79 -1.14 -0.72 -2.81
N LEU A 80 -2.41 -0.79 -3.22
CA LEU A 80 -2.86 -0.37 -4.56
C LEU A 80 -2.91 1.16 -4.71
N ILE A 81 -3.10 1.90 -3.61
CA ILE A 81 -3.05 3.37 -3.57
C ILE A 81 -1.95 3.79 -2.58
N PRO A 82 -0.67 3.80 -3.02
CA PRO A 82 0.44 4.14 -2.13
C PRO A 82 0.53 5.64 -1.81
N ASP A 83 -0.11 6.49 -2.62
CA ASP A 83 -0.23 7.94 -2.44
C ASP A 83 -1.70 8.34 -2.60
N PRO A 84 -2.38 8.85 -1.55
CA PRO A 84 -3.81 9.13 -1.58
C PRO A 84 -4.11 10.46 -2.31
N SER A 85 -3.07 11.24 -2.66
CA SER A 85 -3.20 12.44 -3.48
C SER A 85 -3.22 12.13 -4.98
N VAL A 86 -2.90 10.90 -5.36
CA VAL A 86 -2.91 10.41 -6.73
C VAL A 86 -4.06 9.43 -6.90
N ILE A 87 -4.80 9.54 -8.01
CA ILE A 87 -5.81 8.56 -8.42
C ILE A 87 -5.12 7.60 -9.40
N PRO A 88 -4.74 6.38 -8.98
CA PRO A 88 -4.09 5.44 -9.88
C PRO A 88 -5.08 4.77 -10.83
N GLU A 89 -4.57 4.15 -11.89
CA GLU A 89 -5.37 3.21 -12.69
C GLU A 89 -5.77 2.02 -11.82
N TRP A 90 -7.00 1.53 -12.02
CA TRP A 90 -7.50 0.34 -11.34
C TRP A 90 -6.63 -0.86 -11.67
N GLU A 91 -6.31 -1.62 -10.63
CA GLU A 91 -5.61 -2.89 -10.72
C GLU A 91 -6.45 -3.94 -9.99
N GLN A 92 -6.64 -5.10 -10.60
CA GLN A 92 -7.41 -6.20 -10.01
C GLN A 92 -6.82 -6.59 -8.64
N PRO A 93 -7.56 -6.38 -7.53
CA PRO A 93 -7.08 -6.77 -6.22
C PRO A 93 -7.13 -8.29 -6.03
N GLY A 94 -6.26 -8.79 -5.14
CA GLY A 94 -6.43 -10.09 -4.50
C GLY A 94 -7.36 -10.02 -3.29
N SER A 95 -7.51 -11.14 -2.59
CA SER A 95 -8.40 -11.23 -1.42
C SER A 95 -7.93 -10.44 -0.19
N THR A 96 -6.68 -9.99 -0.17
CA THR A 96 -6.02 -9.38 1.00
C THR A 96 -5.71 -7.89 0.82
N ASN A 97 -5.99 -7.32 -0.35
CA ASN A 97 -5.68 -5.93 -0.69
C ASN A 97 -6.78 -5.21 -1.49
N GLY A 98 -8.04 -5.58 -1.27
CA GLY A 98 -9.18 -4.87 -1.85
C GLY A 98 -9.20 -3.39 -1.47
N TYR A 99 -9.78 -2.57 -2.34
CA TYR A 99 -9.92 -1.13 -2.12
C TYR A 99 -10.83 -0.85 -0.91
N SER A 100 -10.51 0.19 -0.16
CA SER A 100 -11.32 0.70 0.95
C SER A 100 -12.45 1.58 0.45
N LYS A 101 -13.49 1.78 1.27
CA LYS A 101 -14.56 2.72 0.94
C LYS A 101 -13.98 4.14 0.83
N GLY A 102 -14.32 4.84 -0.25
CA GLY A 102 -13.85 6.20 -0.55
C GLY A 102 -12.58 6.26 -1.41
N ASP A 103 -11.87 5.13 -1.57
CA ASP A 103 -10.74 5.01 -2.49
C ASP A 103 -11.18 5.33 -3.91
N LYS A 104 -10.28 5.95 -4.68
CA LYS A 104 -10.53 6.38 -6.05
C LYS A 104 -9.53 5.74 -7.00
N VAL A 105 -10.03 5.32 -8.17
CA VAL A 105 -9.23 4.78 -9.26
C VAL A 105 -9.72 5.32 -10.60
N THR A 106 -8.85 5.34 -11.60
CA THR A 106 -9.26 5.49 -13.00
C THR A 106 -9.46 4.13 -13.64
N HIS A 107 -10.50 3.98 -14.46
CA HIS A 107 -10.70 2.78 -15.27
C HIS A 107 -11.55 3.12 -16.48
N SER A 108 -11.14 2.64 -17.67
CA SER A 108 -11.86 2.86 -18.93
C SER A 108 -12.15 4.35 -19.21
N GLY A 109 -11.21 5.23 -18.86
CA GLY A 109 -11.31 6.68 -19.09
C GLY A 109 -12.21 7.45 -18.13
N LYS A 110 -12.68 6.80 -17.05
CA LYS A 110 -13.53 7.40 -16.01
C LYS A 110 -12.86 7.29 -14.65
N THR A 111 -13.29 8.12 -13.70
CA THR A 111 -12.90 8.01 -12.30
C THR A 111 -14.02 7.36 -11.48
N TRP A 112 -13.64 6.39 -10.66
CA TRP A 112 -14.54 5.61 -9.83
C TRP A 112 -14.16 5.73 -8.37
N GLU A 113 -15.15 5.89 -7.50
CA GLU A 113 -15.02 5.85 -6.05
C GLU A 113 -15.60 4.53 -5.51
N SER A 114 -14.83 3.80 -4.71
CA SER A 114 -15.29 2.57 -4.07
C SER A 114 -16.33 2.88 -3.00
N LEU A 115 -17.45 2.17 -3.02
CA LEU A 115 -18.56 2.33 -2.08
C LEU A 115 -18.49 1.34 -0.90
N ALA A 116 -17.58 0.38 -0.95
CA ALA A 116 -17.44 -0.71 0.02
C ALA A 116 -15.98 -0.91 0.44
N ASP A 117 -15.80 -1.41 1.67
CA ASP A 117 -14.49 -1.86 2.14
C ASP A 117 -14.15 -3.25 1.58
N ASN A 118 -12.85 -3.48 1.33
CA ASN A 118 -12.33 -4.70 0.69
C ASN A 118 -12.97 -4.95 -0.69
N ASN A 119 -13.19 -3.89 -1.47
CA ASN A 119 -13.75 -4.00 -2.81
C ASN A 119 -12.71 -4.58 -3.78
N VAL A 120 -13.01 -5.78 -4.30
CA VAL A 120 -12.16 -6.52 -5.24
C VAL A 120 -12.72 -6.57 -6.66
N TRP A 121 -13.84 -5.90 -6.90
CA TRP A 121 -14.56 -6.00 -8.17
C TRP A 121 -14.17 -4.88 -9.14
N GLU A 122 -14.22 -5.17 -10.43
CA GLU A 122 -13.89 -4.22 -11.48
C GLU A 122 -14.93 -3.10 -11.59
N PRO A 123 -14.53 -1.81 -11.56
CA PRO A 123 -15.46 -0.70 -11.72
C PRO A 123 -16.11 -0.69 -13.11
N GLY A 124 -17.40 -0.38 -13.18
CA GLY A 124 -18.15 -0.29 -14.44
C GLY A 124 -18.50 -1.64 -15.07
N ALA A 125 -18.09 -2.77 -14.48
CA ALA A 125 -18.59 -4.09 -14.87
C ALA A 125 -20.05 -4.26 -14.43
N ILE A 126 -20.84 -5.00 -15.23
CA ILE A 126 -22.25 -5.28 -14.92
C ILE A 126 -22.35 -5.98 -13.56
N GLY A 127 -23.22 -5.47 -12.68
CA GLY A 127 -23.43 -6.02 -11.34
C GLY A 127 -22.56 -5.41 -10.24
N THR A 128 -21.74 -4.40 -10.58
CA THR A 128 -20.88 -3.69 -9.62
C THR A 128 -21.39 -2.29 -9.25
N GLU A 129 -22.62 -1.95 -9.66
CA GLU A 129 -23.22 -0.61 -9.50
C GLU A 129 -23.43 -0.22 -8.03
N SER A 130 -23.48 -1.20 -7.12
CA SER A 130 -23.53 -0.98 -5.67
C SER A 130 -22.15 -0.87 -5.01
N LEU A 131 -21.09 -1.19 -5.75
CA LEU A 131 -19.70 -1.24 -5.27
C LEU A 131 -18.87 -0.04 -5.74
N TRP A 132 -19.25 0.57 -6.86
CA TRP A 132 -18.56 1.70 -7.44
C TRP A 132 -19.49 2.84 -7.81
N LYS A 133 -19.00 4.06 -7.62
CA LYS A 133 -19.65 5.28 -8.09
C LYS A 133 -18.74 6.01 -9.06
N GLU A 134 -19.22 6.25 -10.28
CA GLU A 134 -18.56 7.16 -11.22
C GLU A 134 -18.59 8.60 -10.66
N VAL A 135 -17.43 9.27 -10.61
CA VAL A 135 -17.28 10.61 -10.04
C VAL A 135 -16.67 11.64 -10.99
N ALA A 136 -16.10 11.21 -12.12
CA ALA A 136 -15.64 12.08 -13.22
C ALA A 136 -15.49 11.31 -14.52
#